data_AF-A0A485JCG2-F1
#
_entry.id   AF-A0A485JCG2-F1
#
_cell.length_a   1.000
_cell.length_b   1.000
_cell.length_c   1.000
_cell.angle_alpha   90.00
_cell.angle_beta   90.00
_cell.angle_gamma   90.00
#
_symmetry.space_group_name_H-M   'P 1'
#
loop_
_entity.id
_entity.type
_entity.pdbx_description
1 polymer ?
#
loop_
_entity_poly.entity_id
_entity_poly.type
_entity_poly.pdbx_seq_one_letter_code
_entity_poly.pdbx_strand_id
1 'polypeptide(L)' 'MPQNVHFEHAAAMFELKYHRPQNWQELETALADAWRTPTTTVIEMVVNDTDGAQTLQQLLAQVSQL' A
#
# COMPACT_ATOMS: atom_id res chain seq x y z
N MET A 1 0.07 17.60 8.54
CA MET A 1 -1.25 17.29 9.13
C MET A 1 -1.78 16.05 8.44
N PRO A 2 -2.04 14.93 9.15
CA PRO A 2 -2.65 13.75 8.56
C PRO A 2 -4.12 14.04 8.21
N GLN A 3 -4.54 13.67 7.00
CA GLN A 3 -5.91 13.92 6.49
C GLN A 3 -6.91 12.83 6.92
N ASN A 4 -6.44 11.70 7.47
CA ASN A 4 -7.26 10.57 7.95
C ASN A 4 -8.31 10.09 6.92
N VAL A 5 -7.91 9.92 5.66
CA VAL A 5 -8.77 9.47 4.56
C VAL A 5 -8.34 8.12 4.03
N HIS A 6 -9.29 7.38 3.45
CA HIS A 6 -9.06 6.19 2.62
C HIS A 6 -9.44 6.49 1.17
N PHE A 7 -8.87 5.74 0.22
CA PHE A 7 -9.09 5.94 -1.22
C PHE A 7 -10.28 5.14 -1.78
N GLU A 8 -11.00 4.38 -0.93
CA GLU A 8 -12.16 3.56 -1.35
C GLU A 8 -13.21 4.39 -2.11
N HIS A 9 -13.55 5.58 -1.59
CA HIS A 9 -14.54 6.47 -2.20
C HIS A 9 -14.01 7.11 -3.48
N ALA A 10 -12.71 7.39 -3.55
CA ALA A 10 -12.08 7.90 -4.77
C ALA A 10 -12.11 6.85 -5.88
N ALA A 11 -11.79 5.58 -5.57
CA ALA A 11 -11.87 4.49 -6.52
C ALA A 11 -13.32 4.27 -7.00
N ALA A 12 -14.29 4.27 -6.09
CA ALA A 12 -15.71 4.13 -6.43
C ALA A 12 -16.23 5.26 -7.33
N MET A 13 -15.79 6.51 -7.11
CA MET A 13 -16.16 7.66 -7.94
C MET A 13 -15.76 7.51 -9.42
N PHE A 14 -14.69 6.78 -9.70
CA PHE A 14 -14.18 6.54 -11.05
C PHE A 14 -14.46 5.11 -11.56
N GLU A 15 -15.33 4.36 -10.87
CA GLU A 15 -15.67 2.96 -11.20
C GLU A 15 -14.43 2.04 -11.26
N LEU A 16 -13.42 2.32 -10.44
CA LEU A 16 -12.19 1.53 -10.38
C LEU A 16 -12.35 0.35 -9.42
N LYS A 17 -11.71 -0.78 -9.76
CA LYS A 17 -11.51 -1.87 -8.79
C LYS A 17 -10.68 -1.36 -7.61
N TYR A 18 -11.05 -1.74 -6.39
CA TYR A 18 -10.37 -1.31 -5.16
C TYR A 18 -10.06 -2.49 -4.26
N HIS A 19 -8.83 -2.55 -3.74
CA HIS A 19 -8.39 -3.50 -2.73
C HIS A 19 -7.63 -2.79 -1.61
N ARG A 20 -7.84 -3.23 -0.37
CA ARG A 20 -7.08 -2.76 0.82
C ARG A 20 -6.51 -3.96 1.58
N PRO A 21 -5.48 -4.63 1.03
CA PRO A 21 -4.94 -5.85 1.61
C PRO A 21 -4.34 -5.60 3.00
N GLN A 22 -4.59 -6.52 3.93
CA GLN A 22 -4.10 -6.45 5.31
C GLN A 22 -2.82 -7.26 5.53
N ASN A 23 -2.40 -8.04 4.54
CA ASN A 23 -1.22 -8.90 4.60
C ASN A 23 -0.70 -9.22 3.18
N TRP A 24 0.44 -9.91 3.13
CA TRP A 24 1.11 -10.28 1.88
C TRP A 24 0.26 -11.20 0.99
N GLN A 25 -0.47 -12.15 1.56
CA GLN A 25 -1.30 -13.09 0.79
C GLN A 25 -2.46 -12.38 0.07
N GLU A 26 -3.09 -11.42 0.74
CA GLU A 26 -4.13 -10.57 0.15
C GLU A 26 -3.55 -9.64 -0.92
N LEU A 27 -2.35 -9.10 -0.72
CA LEU A 27 -1.67 -8.26 -1.71
C LEU A 27 -1.37 -9.06 -3.00
N GLU A 28 -0.83 -10.27 -2.87
CA GLU A 28 -0.58 -11.16 -4.00
C GLU A 28 -1.86 -11.48 -4.77
N THR A 29 -2.95 -11.76 -4.05
CA THR A 29 -4.26 -12.03 -4.65
C THR A 29 -4.80 -10.81 -5.39
N ALA A 30 -4.69 -9.62 -4.80
CA ALA A 30 -5.13 -8.36 -5.42
C ALA A 30 -4.34 -8.04 -6.69
N LEU A 31 -3.01 -8.26 -6.69
CA LEU A 31 -2.17 -8.10 -7.87
C LEU A 31 -2.55 -9.10 -8.96
N ALA A 32 -2.73 -10.38 -8.61
CA ALA A 32 -3.13 -11.40 -9.56
C ALA A 32 -4.49 -11.09 -10.22
N ASP A 33 -5.43 -10.49 -9.49
CA ASP A 33 -6.72 -10.06 -10.05
C ASP A 33 -6.59 -8.81 -10.94
N ALA A 34 -5.80 -7.82 -10.51
CA ALA A 34 -5.60 -6.56 -11.23
C ALA A 34 -5.06 -6.77 -12.65
N TRP A 35 -4.16 -7.73 -12.83
CA TRP A 35 -3.53 -8.00 -14.13
C TRP A 35 -4.40 -8.79 -15.12
N ARG A 36 -5.58 -9.28 -14.73
CA ARG A 36 -6.45 -10.08 -15.62
C ARG A 36 -7.15 -9.25 -16.68
N THR A 37 -7.32 -7.96 -16.45
CA THR A 37 -8.09 -7.06 -17.32
C THR A 37 -7.31 -5.80 -17.60
N PRO A 38 -7.41 -5.21 -18.81
CA PRO A 38 -6.75 -3.94 -19.14
C PRO A 38 -7.52 -2.75 -18.52
N THR A 39 -7.71 -2.77 -17.21
CA THR A 39 -8.41 -1.74 -16.43
C THR A 39 -7.54 -1.32 -15.26
N THR A 40 -7.78 -0.11 -14.74
CA THR A 40 -7.07 0.37 -13.55
C THR A 40 -7.66 -0.24 -12.28
N THR A 41 -6.78 -0.69 -11.38
CA THR A 41 -7.12 -1.17 -10.03
C THR A 41 -6.34 -0.35 -9.01
N VAL A 42 -7.02 0.17 -7.99
CA VAL A 42 -6.40 0.86 -6.85
C VAL A 42 -6.14 -0.16 -5.74
N ILE A 43 -4.88 -0.30 -5.33
CA ILE A 43 -4.48 -1.13 -4.19
C ILE A 43 -3.90 -0.20 -3.11
N GLU A 44 -4.62 0.00 -2.01
CA GLU A 44 -4.20 0.86 -0.90
C GLU A 44 -3.54 0.01 0.19
N MET A 45 -2.23 0.17 0.39
CA MET A 45 -1.52 -0.43 1.51
C MET A 45 -1.44 0.55 2.68
N VAL A 46 -2.29 0.35 3.69
CA VAL A 46 -2.24 1.16 4.92
C VAL A 46 -1.14 0.62 5.82
N VAL A 47 -0.17 1.46 6.12
CA VAL A 47 0.95 1.16 7.02
C VAL A 47 0.96 2.13 8.19
N ASN A 48 1.65 1.77 9.26
CA ASN A 48 1.89 2.68 10.37
C ASN A 48 2.69 3.91 9.88
N ASP A 49 2.45 5.03 10.52
CA ASP A 49 2.93 6.36 10.11
C ASP A 49 4.46 6.49 10.04
N THR A 50 5.17 5.82 10.95
CA THR A 50 6.60 6.04 11.18
C THR A 50 7.45 4.80 10.97
N ASP A 51 6.86 3.61 10.82
CA ASP A 51 7.59 2.34 10.68
C ASP A 51 8.61 2.40 9.55
N GLY A 52 8.23 2.89 8.36
CA GLY A 52 9.15 3.01 7.22
C GLY A 52 10.33 3.96 7.49
N ALA A 53 10.09 5.08 8.15
CA ALA A 53 11.13 6.04 8.52
C ALA A 53 12.09 5.45 9.57
N GLN A 54 11.55 4.73 10.54
CA GLN A 54 12.34 4.05 11.57
C GLN A 54 13.18 2.92 11.00
N THR A 55 12.60 2.06 10.14
CA THR A 55 13.33 0.98 9.46
C THR A 55 14.50 1.55 8.65
N LEU A 56 14.28 2.65 7.91
CA LEU A 56 15.36 3.31 7.17
C LEU A 56 16.49 3.80 8.09
N GLN A 57 16.16 4.48 9.19
CA GLN A 57 17.15 4.95 10.17
C GLN A 57 17.96 3.80 10.79
N GLN A 58 17.29 2.70 11.12
CA GLN A 58 17.94 1.50 11.68
C GLN A 58 18.91 0.86 10.68
N LEU A 59 18.49 0.73 9.42
CA LEU A 59 19.36 0.20 8.36
C LEU A 59 20.60 1.08 8.13
N LEU A 60 20.44 2.41 8.15
CA LEU A 60 21.56 3.34 8.03
C LEU A 60 22.54 3.20 9.20
N ALA A 61 22.03 3.12 10.43
CA ALA A 61 22.85 2.90 11.61
C ALA A 61 23.61 1.57 11.53
N GLN A 62 22.94 0.50 11.09
CA GLN A 62 23.56 -0.82 10.95
C GLN A 62 24.68 -0.84 9.90
N VAL A 63 24.44 -0.24 8.72
CA VAL A 63 25.44 -0.21 7.64
C VAL A 63 26.64 0.69 8.01
N SER A 64 26.42 1.76 8.79
CA SER A 64 27.52 2.66 9.23
C SER A 64 28.51 2.03 10.20
N GLN A 65 28.18 0.87 10.78
CA GLN A 65 29.04 0.12 11.71
C GLN A 65 29.80 -1.02 11.02
N LEU A 66 29.57 -1.24 9.71
CA LEU A 66 30.30 -2.17 8.85
C LEU A 66 31.51 -1.47 8.21
#